data_AF-N1MJU4-F1
#
_entry.id   AF-N1MJU4-F1
#
_cell.length_a   1.000
_cell.length_b   1.000
_cell.length_c   1.000
_cell.angle_alpha   90.00
_cell.angle_beta   90.00
_cell.angle_gamma   90.00
#
_symmetry.space_group_name_H-M   'P 1'
#
loop_
_entity.id
_entity.type
_entity.pdbx_description
1 polymer ?
#
loop_
_entity_poly.entity_id
_entity_poly.type
_entity_poly.pdbx_seq_one_letter_code
_entity_poly.pdbx_strand_id
1 'polypeptide(L)' 'MPRAFPLIPRYEQHGIRRRSHKGYGILYTVEPDRIFIHRIIGPGQDHDAALHLN' A
#
# COMPACT_ATOMS: atom_id res chain seq x y z
N MET A 1 10.09 9.69 -4.43
CA MET A 1 10.57 9.16 -3.13
C MET A 1 9.53 8.20 -2.55
N PRO A 2 9.83 6.89 -2.37
CA PRO A 2 8.85 5.88 -1.94
C PRO A 2 8.34 6.05 -0.51
N ARG A 3 9.15 6.67 0.36
CA ARG A 3 8.82 6.95 1.78
C ARG A 3 7.99 8.22 1.99
N ALA A 4 7.72 8.99 0.93
CA ALA A 4 6.95 10.23 1.01
C ALA A 4 5.43 10.02 1.07
N PHE A 5 4.97 8.80 0.76
CA PHE A 5 3.55 8.46 0.78
C PHE A 5 3.13 7.98 2.17
N PRO A 6 1.90 8.31 2.62
CA PRO A 6 1.44 7.98 3.96
C PRO A 6 1.38 6.46 4.17
N LEU A 7 1.62 6.06 5.42
CA LEU A 7 1.28 4.71 5.87
C LEU A 7 -0.24 4.59 5.96
N ILE A 8 -0.74 3.37 5.83
CA ILE A 8 -2.17 3.10 6.03
C ILE A 8 -2.38 2.89 7.53
N PRO A 9 -3.24 3.68 8.22
CA PRO A 9 -3.34 3.68 9.69
C PRO A 9 -3.50 2.30 10.33
N ARG A 10 -4.27 1.41 9.71
CA ARG A 10 -4.48 0.03 10.21
C ARG A 10 -3.25 -0.87 10.05
N TYR A 11 -2.37 -0.56 9.11
CA TYR A 11 -1.23 -1.37 8.70
C TYR A 11 0.12 -0.66 8.89
N GLU A 12 0.17 0.40 9.70
CA GLU A 12 1.43 1.11 9.99
C GLU A 12 2.46 0.17 10.62
N GLN A 13 2.00 -0.75 11.48
CA GLN A 13 2.84 -1.80 12.09
C GLN A 13 3.52 -2.72 11.06
N HIS A 14 2.92 -2.87 9.87
CA HIS A 14 3.47 -3.64 8.75
C HIS A 14 4.25 -2.76 7.76
N GLY A 15 4.35 -1.44 8.01
CA GLY A 15 5.03 -0.50 7.13
C GLY A 15 4.35 -0.26 5.78
N ILE A 16 3.07 -0.65 5.65
CA ILE A 16 2.35 -0.60 4.37
C ILE A 16 1.98 0.84 4.04
N ARG A 17 2.35 1.24 2.83
CA ARG A 17 2.09 2.57 2.26
C ARG A 17 1.13 2.46 1.09
N ARG A 18 0.41 3.55 0.85
CA ARG A 18 -0.49 3.67 -0.31
C ARG A 18 -0.06 4.80 -1.22
N ARG A 19 0.10 4.49 -2.50
CA ARG A 19 0.23 5.49 -3.57
C ARG A 19 -0.98 5.42 -4.50
N SER A 20 -1.68 6.52 -4.64
CA SER A 20 -2.73 6.65 -5.66
C SER A 20 -2.09 7.00 -7.02
N HIS A 21 -2.45 6.27 -8.07
CA HIS A 21 -1.99 6.52 -9.43
C HIS A 21 -3.11 6.25 -10.44
N LYS A 22 -3.55 7.30 -11.16
CA LYS A 22 -4.60 7.21 -12.21
C LYS A 22 -5.88 6.46 -11.75
N GLY A 23 -6.32 6.68 -10.52
CA GLY A 23 -7.51 6.01 -9.94
C GLY A 23 -7.23 4.65 -9.29
N TYR A 24 -6.04 4.09 -9.47
CA TYR A 24 -5.61 2.87 -8.79
C TYR A 24 -4.90 3.18 -7.48
N GLY A 25 -5.04 2.29 -6.49
CA GLY A 25 -4.23 2.28 -5.28
C GLY A 25 -3.11 1.27 -5.39
N ILE A 26 -1.87 1.67 -5.15
CA ILE A 26 -0.72 0.77 -5.08
C ILE A 26 -0.37 0.63 -3.60
N LEU A 27 -0.46 -0.58 -3.08
CA LEU A 27 -0.14 -0.95 -1.70
C LEU A 27 1.24 -1.59 -1.69
N TYR A 28 2.18 -1.02 -0.96
CA TYR A 28 3.57 -1.47 -0.98
C TYR A 28 4.29 -1.19 0.33
N THR A 29 5.37 -1.91 0.58
CA THR A 29 6.33 -1.65 1.64
C THR A 29 7.68 -1.25 1.04
N VAL A 30 8.50 -0.55 1.83
CA VAL A 30 9.85 -0.15 1.45
C VAL A 30 10.82 -0.93 2.32
N GLU A 31 11.49 -1.91 1.73
CA GLU A 31 12.61 -2.63 2.34
C GLU A 31 13.92 -1.87 2.08
N PRO A 32 15.04 -2.20 2.77
CA PRO A 32 16.31 -1.51 2.57
C PRO A 32 16.77 -1.47 1.12
N ASP A 33 16.58 -2.57 0.38
CA ASP A 33 17.14 -2.75 -0.96
C ASP A 33 16.08 -2.74 -2.07
N ARG A 34 14.79 -2.77 -1.72
CA ARG A 34 13.70 -2.95 -2.70
C ARG A 34 12.36 -2.42 -2.21
N ILE A 35 11.42 -2.33 -3.16
CA ILE A 35 10.01 -2.03 -2.90
C ILE A 35 9.22 -3.30 -3.14
N PHE A 36 8.48 -3.76 -2.13
CA PHE A 36 7.59 -4.90 -2.28
C PHE A 36 6.17 -4.41 -2.52
N ILE A 37 5.61 -4.72 -3.68
CA ILE A 37 4.22 -4.36 -4.03
C ILE A 37 3.32 -5.50 -3.56
N HIS A 38 2.52 -5.24 -2.53
CA HIS A 38 1.56 -6.22 -2.02
C HIS A 38 0.37 -6.38 -2.97
N ARG A 39 -0.19 -5.26 -3.45
CA ARG A 39 -1.36 -5.27 -4.33
C ARG A 39 -1.54 -3.96 -5.08
N ILE A 40 -2.15 -4.06 -6.26
CA ILE A 40 -2.73 -2.94 -6.98
C ILE A 40 -4.25 -3.09 -6.93
N ILE A 41 -4.93 -2.08 -6.39
CA ILE A 41 -6.38 -2.05 -6.23
C ILE A 41 -7.01 -1.09 -7.22
N GLY A 42 -8.17 -1.44 -7.74
CA GLY A 42 -8.96 -0.59 -8.63
C GLY A 42 -9.63 0.58 -7.91
N PRO A 43 -10.16 1.55 -8.66
CA PRO A 43 -10.95 2.64 -8.10
C PRO A 43 -12.18 2.08 -7.37
N GLY A 44 -12.45 2.59 -6.16
CA GLY A 44 -13.61 2.19 -5.36
C GLY A 44 -13.48 0.84 -4.63
N GLN A 45 -12.35 0.13 -4.75
CA GLN A 45 -12.09 -1.07 -3.94
C GLN A 45 -11.60 -0.71 -2.53
N ASP A 46 -12.18 -1.39 -1.53
CA ASP A 46 -11.79 -1.27 -0.13
C ASP A 46 -10.38 -1.85 0.11
N HIS A 47 -9.57 -1.12 0.90
CA HIS A 47 -8.19 -1.47 1.22
C HIS A 47 -8.13 -2.72 2.11
N ASP A 48 -9.11 -2.89 2.99
CA ASP A 48 -9.12 -4.00 3.95
C ASP A 48 -9.44 -5.34 3.27
N ALA A 49 -10.38 -5.35 2.32
CA ALA A 49 -10.70 -6.54 1.51
C ALA A 49 -9.53 -6.98 0.62
N ALA A 50 -8.75 -6.01 0.16
CA ALA A 50 -7.61 -6.21 -0.73
C ALA A 50 -6.38 -6.73 0.00
N LEU A 51 -6.13 -6.32 1.24
CA LEU A 51 -4.91 -6.67 1.94
C LEU A 51 -4.93 -8.09 2.52
N HIS A 52 -6.08 -8.65 2.94
CA HIS A 52 -6.22 -10.04 3.41
C HIS A 52 -5.03 -10.56 4.25
N LEU A 53 -4.45 -9.68 5.07
CA LEU A 53 -3.40 -10.03 6.01
C LEU A 53 -4.12 -10.54 7.27
N ASN A 54 -4.19 -11.87 7.40
CA ASN A 54 -4.54 -12.55 8.65
C ASN A 54 -3.41 -12.42 9.66
#